data_AF-A0A964RYD9-F1
#
_entry.id   AF-A0A964RYD9-F1
#
_cell.length_a   1.000
_cell.length_b   1.000
_cell.length_c   1.000
_cell.angle_alpha   90.00
_cell.angle_beta   90.00
_cell.angle_gamma   90.00
#
_symmetry.space_group_name_H-M   'P 1'
#
loop_
_entity.id
_entity.type
_entity.pdbx_description
1 polymer ?
#
loop_
_entity_poly.entity_id
_entity_poly.type
_entity_poly.pdbx_seq_one_letter_code
_entity_poly.pdbx_strand_id
1 'polypeptide(L)'
;MCKNLILLFFVAFSYAQQQPISLPPGDWVVVNTELKDGSKILEPTIEDSDYKEYRITKKEICIVYDAIHRNANDKSSCVSYNALPNNVIRTSALKFYTIEKATKDTLVLTDKNGKVSNDKIRRFTMIRRDALVEKEKQKSNGQTIVTASKYFSPACSIWLEEELYRALKKNLKEFAVIGKIVFHPKLKTMETVVTSSKSHDAETAATIKRVLDKSYKNWNLDQFAAYDAVELPFVLMSRDNYFYHSIRFYYFTNDISAVRLKQGGSMFDKGLAKVAFDEGLKAILNKDYKEAIELFEYAYQLDPMNIDAIYNKAAMLYKSGDVENACLTWKEIASMGQAEAETMCKTYCNK
;
A
#
# COMPACT_ATOMS: atom_id res chain seq x y z
N MET A 1 21.46 -78.79 -8.52
CA MET A 1 20.25 -77.93 -8.55
C MET A 1 20.51 -76.71 -7.68
N CYS A 2 21.10 -75.64 -8.22
CA CYS A 2 21.21 -74.34 -7.54
C CYS A 2 20.11 -73.43 -8.09
N LYS A 3 19.17 -73.03 -7.23
CA LYS A 3 18.13 -72.04 -7.54
C LYS A 3 18.77 -70.64 -7.43
N ASN A 4 18.97 -69.97 -8.55
CA ASN A 4 19.25 -68.53 -8.56
C ASN A 4 17.93 -67.77 -8.41
N LEU A 5 17.73 -67.16 -7.25
CA LEU A 5 16.61 -66.27 -6.94
C LEU A 5 16.98 -64.87 -7.43
N ILE A 6 16.36 -64.40 -8.51
CA ILE A 6 16.51 -63.02 -8.98
C ILE A 6 15.55 -62.15 -8.17
N LEU A 7 16.09 -61.33 -7.26
CA LEU A 7 15.35 -60.30 -6.52
C LEU A 7 15.20 -59.06 -7.39
N LEU A 8 14.00 -58.84 -7.94
CA LEU A 8 13.60 -57.59 -8.58
C LEU A 8 13.22 -56.57 -7.49
N PHE A 9 14.12 -55.62 -7.21
CA PHE A 9 13.80 -54.44 -6.41
C PHE A 9 12.90 -53.49 -7.21
N PHE A 10 11.60 -53.54 -6.96
CA PHE A 10 10.69 -52.48 -7.38
C PHE A 10 10.91 -51.26 -6.48
N VAL A 11 11.66 -50.27 -6.98
CA VAL A 11 11.69 -48.93 -6.37
C VAL A 11 10.38 -48.25 -6.71
N ALA A 12 9.42 -48.34 -5.81
CA ALA A 12 8.21 -47.53 -5.89
C ALA A 12 8.60 -46.06 -5.65
N PHE A 13 8.67 -45.26 -6.72
CA PHE A 13 8.65 -43.81 -6.58
C PHE A 13 7.26 -43.42 -6.07
N SER A 14 7.15 -43.30 -4.74
CA SER A 14 6.01 -42.63 -4.11
C SER A 14 6.05 -41.18 -4.58
N TYR A 15 5.21 -40.83 -5.56
CA TYR A 15 4.87 -39.43 -5.80
C TYR A 15 4.17 -38.95 -4.53
N ALA A 16 4.93 -38.32 -3.64
CA ALA A 16 4.36 -37.58 -2.53
C ALA A 16 3.54 -36.44 -3.15
N GLN A 17 2.22 -36.61 -3.23
CA GLN A 17 1.32 -35.49 -3.48
C GLN A 17 1.56 -34.49 -2.36
N GLN A 18 2.26 -33.40 -2.67
CA GLN A 18 2.41 -32.28 -1.73
C GLN A 18 1.01 -31.85 -1.34
N GLN A 19 0.71 -31.93 -0.04
CA GLN A 19 -0.55 -31.40 0.47
C GLN A 19 -0.64 -29.93 0.09
N PRO A 20 -1.81 -29.45 -0.36
CA PRO A 20 -1.98 -28.05 -0.70
C PRO A 20 -1.66 -27.18 0.51
N ILE A 21 -0.84 -26.15 0.29
CA ILE A 21 -0.49 -25.18 1.30
C ILE A 21 -1.77 -24.47 1.70
N SER A 22 -2.11 -24.53 2.99
CA SER A 22 -3.27 -23.82 3.53
C SER A 22 -2.86 -22.43 4.01
N LEU A 23 -3.83 -21.51 4.01
CA LEU A 23 -3.62 -20.19 4.61
C LEU A 23 -3.50 -20.33 6.14
N PRO A 24 -2.38 -19.93 6.73
CA PRO A 24 -2.19 -20.00 8.18
C PRO A 24 -3.02 -18.90 8.88
N PRO A 25 -3.92 -19.25 9.82
CA PRO A 25 -4.71 -18.26 10.57
C PRO A 25 -3.86 -17.31 11.40
N GLY A 26 -4.35 -16.10 11.63
CA GLY A 26 -3.76 -15.04 12.47
C GLY A 26 -3.42 -13.78 11.67
N ASP A 27 -2.61 -12.91 12.27
CA ASP A 27 -2.40 -11.55 11.79
C ASP A 27 -1.10 -11.41 10.99
N TRP A 28 -1.23 -10.96 9.75
CA TRP A 28 -0.16 -10.91 8.75
C TRP A 28 -0.01 -9.51 8.18
N VAL A 29 1.13 -8.87 8.43
CA VAL A 29 1.37 -7.49 7.98
C VAL A 29 2.19 -7.52 6.70
N VAL A 30 1.75 -6.81 5.66
CA VAL A 30 2.50 -6.62 4.42
C VAL A 30 3.73 -5.76 4.71
N VAL A 31 4.91 -6.33 4.49
CA VAL A 31 6.20 -5.65 4.68
C VAL A 31 6.87 -5.29 3.35
N ASN A 32 6.51 -5.98 2.27
CA ASN A 32 6.98 -5.68 0.93
C ASN A 32 5.91 -6.01 -0.11
N THR A 33 5.82 -5.19 -1.16
CA THR A 33 5.02 -5.45 -2.36
C THR A 33 5.91 -5.22 -3.57
N GLU A 34 5.95 -6.18 -4.48
CA GLU A 34 6.74 -6.11 -5.72
C GLU A 34 5.89 -6.53 -6.93
N LEU A 35 6.24 -6.02 -8.12
CA LEU A 35 5.70 -6.54 -9.37
C LEU A 35 6.51 -7.76 -9.81
N LYS A 36 5.84 -8.74 -10.43
CA LYS A 36 6.46 -10.04 -10.72
C LYS A 36 7.53 -9.97 -11.81
N ASP A 37 7.49 -8.93 -12.64
CA ASP A 37 8.50 -8.62 -13.65
C ASP A 37 9.70 -7.82 -13.08
N GLY A 38 9.63 -7.38 -11.82
CA GLY A 38 10.65 -6.56 -11.17
C GLY A 38 10.48 -5.05 -11.39
N SER A 39 9.42 -4.61 -12.06
CA SER A 39 9.14 -3.18 -12.25
C SER A 39 8.90 -2.48 -10.92
N LYS A 40 9.33 -1.21 -10.84
CA LYS A 40 8.99 -0.34 -9.70
C LYS A 40 7.50 -0.05 -9.69
N ILE A 41 6.89 -0.12 -8.51
CA ILE A 41 5.50 0.34 -8.32
C ILE A 41 5.53 1.87 -8.29
N LEU A 42 4.94 2.50 -9.30
CA LEU A 42 4.91 3.95 -9.45
C LEU A 42 3.69 4.59 -8.79
N GLU A 43 2.69 3.80 -8.41
CA GLU A 43 1.56 4.27 -7.63
C GLU A 43 1.92 4.39 -6.14
N PRO A 44 1.99 5.61 -5.56
CA PRO A 44 1.93 5.74 -4.11
C PRO A 44 0.60 5.13 -3.63
N THR A 45 0.69 4.23 -2.65
CA THR A 45 -0.49 3.79 -1.90
C THR A 45 -1.21 5.02 -1.37
N ILE A 46 -2.46 5.22 -1.83
CA ILE A 46 -3.32 6.35 -1.46
C ILE A 46 -3.77 6.23 0.02
N GLU A 47 -3.43 5.12 0.68
CA GLU A 47 -3.78 4.85 2.07
C GLU A 47 -2.96 5.71 3.03
N ASP A 48 -3.65 6.30 4.02
CA ASP A 48 -3.12 7.32 4.95
C ASP A 48 -1.95 6.81 5.82
N SER A 49 -1.74 5.49 5.83
CA SER A 49 -0.60 4.77 6.36
C SER A 49 -0.23 3.71 5.32
N ASP A 50 1.04 3.55 4.92
CA ASP A 50 1.47 2.42 4.06
C ASP A 50 1.41 1.08 4.84
N TYR A 51 0.35 0.90 5.62
CA TYR A 51 0.10 -0.19 6.54
C TYR A 51 -1.03 -1.02 5.99
N LYS A 52 -0.77 -2.32 5.86
CA LYS A 52 -1.76 -3.27 5.40
C LYS A 52 -1.58 -4.57 6.15
N GLU A 53 -2.63 -4.99 6.83
CA GLU A 53 -2.65 -6.21 7.62
C GLU A 53 -3.82 -7.09 7.18
N TYR A 54 -3.54 -8.38 7.06
CA TYR A 54 -4.49 -9.44 6.77
C TYR A 54 -4.73 -10.22 8.06
N ARG A 55 -5.91 -10.07 8.65
CA ARG A 55 -6.39 -10.91 9.75
C ARG A 55 -7.08 -12.12 9.15
N ILE A 56 -6.42 -13.29 9.22
CA ILE A 56 -6.86 -14.51 8.55
C ILE A 56 -7.49 -15.46 9.55
N THR A 57 -8.73 -15.88 9.31
CA THR A 57 -9.38 -16.99 10.02
C THR A 57 -9.52 -18.19 9.09
N LYS A 58 -10.16 -19.28 9.54
CA LYS A 58 -10.38 -20.46 8.69
C LYS A 58 -11.28 -20.20 7.47
N LYS A 59 -12.10 -19.14 7.48
CA LYS A 59 -13.12 -18.88 6.44
C LYS A 59 -13.10 -17.46 5.90
N GLU A 60 -12.49 -16.52 6.64
CA GLU A 60 -12.56 -15.09 6.34
C GLU A 60 -11.17 -14.47 6.39
N ILE A 61 -10.97 -13.46 5.54
CA ILE A 61 -9.81 -12.57 5.55
C ILE A 61 -10.35 -11.17 5.77
N CYS A 62 -9.88 -10.49 6.82
CA CYS A 62 -10.21 -9.10 7.08
C CYS A 62 -8.98 -8.22 6.85
N ILE A 63 -9.13 -7.17 6.07
CA ILE A 63 -8.04 -6.25 5.76
C ILE A 63 -8.12 -5.05 6.71
N VAL A 64 -6.99 -4.68 7.30
CA VAL A 64 -6.83 -3.49 8.14
C VAL A 64 -5.80 -2.58 7.49
N TYR A 65 -6.18 -1.32 7.27
CA TYR A 65 -5.38 -0.31 6.58
C TYR A 65 -4.77 0.73 7.52
N ASP A 66 -5.26 0.81 8.76
CA ASP A 66 -4.76 1.76 9.75
C ASP A 66 -4.19 1.00 10.97
N ALA A 67 -2.96 1.35 11.32
CA ALA A 67 -2.29 0.81 12.50
C ALA A 67 -2.82 1.43 13.81
N ILE A 68 -3.39 2.65 13.72
CA ILE A 68 -3.93 3.42 14.85
C ILE A 68 -5.39 3.03 15.12
N HIS A 69 -6.28 3.16 14.14
CA HIS A 69 -7.68 2.78 14.32
C HIS A 69 -7.85 1.26 14.20
N ARG A 70 -7.76 0.57 15.33
CA ARG A 70 -7.94 -0.89 15.42
C ARG A 70 -9.18 -1.25 16.22
N ASN A 71 -10.30 -1.34 15.52
CA ASN A 71 -11.49 -1.99 16.06
C ASN A 71 -11.48 -3.48 15.71
N ALA A 72 -11.22 -4.34 16.70
CA ALA A 72 -11.22 -5.79 16.51
C ALA A 72 -12.57 -6.31 15.98
N ASN A 73 -13.66 -5.61 16.28
CA ASN A 73 -15.02 -5.96 15.88
C ASN A 73 -15.43 -5.38 14.52
N ASP A 74 -14.61 -4.54 13.90
CA ASP A 74 -14.88 -4.05 12.56
C ASP A 74 -14.71 -5.17 11.53
N LYS A 75 -15.83 -5.54 10.93
CA LYS A 75 -15.95 -6.56 9.88
C LYS A 75 -16.22 -5.98 8.49
N SER A 76 -16.26 -4.65 8.34
CA SER A 76 -16.57 -3.98 7.07
C SER A 76 -15.65 -4.38 5.92
N SER A 77 -14.39 -4.69 6.24
CA SER A 77 -13.33 -5.09 5.29
C SER A 77 -13.05 -6.61 5.30
N CYS A 78 -14.00 -7.42 5.79
CA CYS A 78 -13.88 -8.88 5.78
C CYS A 78 -14.50 -9.49 4.52
N VAL A 79 -13.78 -10.44 3.93
CA VAL A 79 -14.26 -11.25 2.81
C VAL A 79 -14.12 -12.72 3.13
N SER A 80 -15.14 -13.51 2.78
CA SER A 80 -15.01 -14.96 2.78
C SER A 80 -14.03 -15.40 1.68
N TYR A 81 -13.32 -16.50 1.92
CA TYR A 81 -12.45 -17.08 0.90
C TYR A 81 -12.63 -18.59 0.78
N ASN A 82 -12.30 -19.12 -0.39
CA ASN A 82 -12.25 -20.54 -0.66
C ASN A 82 -10.83 -20.94 -1.03
N ALA A 83 -10.30 -21.98 -0.38
CA ALA A 83 -9.08 -22.63 -0.81
C ALA A 83 -9.41 -23.56 -1.99
N LEU A 84 -8.61 -23.47 -3.05
CA LEU A 84 -8.70 -24.26 -4.27
C LEU A 84 -7.41 -25.09 -4.44
N PRO A 85 -7.41 -26.11 -5.31
CA PRO A 85 -6.19 -26.85 -5.64
C PRO A 85 -5.05 -25.94 -6.12
N ASN A 86 -3.81 -26.45 -6.07
CA ASN A 86 -2.60 -25.74 -6.49
C ASN A 86 -2.32 -24.44 -5.71
N ASN A 87 -2.60 -24.46 -4.40
CA ASN A 87 -2.31 -23.36 -3.47
C ASN A 87 -3.03 -22.05 -3.84
N VAL A 88 -4.20 -22.14 -4.48
CA VAL A 88 -4.96 -20.97 -4.92
C VAL A 88 -6.03 -20.62 -3.88
N ILE A 89 -6.21 -19.34 -3.62
CA ILE A 89 -7.29 -18.80 -2.80
C ILE A 89 -8.17 -17.93 -3.70
N ARG A 90 -9.49 -18.07 -3.55
CA ARG A 90 -10.47 -17.20 -4.21
C ARG A 90 -11.24 -16.40 -3.18
N THR A 91 -11.18 -15.07 -3.26
CA THR A 91 -11.91 -14.15 -2.37
C THR A 91 -13.14 -13.53 -3.05
N SER A 92 -13.22 -13.56 -4.38
CA SER A 92 -14.42 -13.15 -5.13
C SER A 92 -14.45 -13.83 -6.51
N ALA A 93 -15.46 -13.53 -7.34
CA ALA A 93 -15.55 -14.07 -8.70
C ALA A 93 -14.32 -13.76 -9.58
N LEU A 94 -13.66 -12.63 -9.33
CA LEU A 94 -12.55 -12.12 -10.16
C LEU A 94 -11.22 -11.98 -9.39
N LYS A 95 -11.21 -12.23 -8.08
CA LYS A 95 -10.03 -12.07 -7.24
C LYS A 95 -9.50 -13.41 -6.74
N PHE A 96 -8.28 -13.72 -7.16
CA PHE A 96 -7.57 -14.94 -6.79
C PHE A 96 -6.15 -14.61 -6.34
N TYR A 97 -5.60 -15.47 -5.48
CA TYR A 97 -4.23 -15.40 -5.00
C TYR A 97 -3.59 -16.77 -5.07
N THR A 98 -2.29 -16.83 -5.34
CA THR A 98 -1.49 -18.05 -5.21
C THR A 98 -0.63 -17.92 -3.95
N ILE A 99 -0.63 -18.95 -3.11
CA ILE A 99 0.27 -19.05 -1.96
C ILE A 99 1.59 -19.58 -2.48
N GLU A 100 2.59 -18.71 -2.56
CA GLU A 100 3.95 -19.09 -2.98
C GLU A 100 4.78 -19.60 -1.81
N LYS A 101 4.51 -19.12 -0.59
CA LYS A 101 5.17 -19.56 0.64
C LYS A 101 4.24 -19.36 1.84
N ALA A 102 4.11 -20.37 2.69
CA ALA A 102 3.51 -20.21 4.01
C ALA A 102 4.34 -20.95 5.05
N THR A 103 4.81 -20.21 6.04
CA THR A 103 5.62 -20.72 7.16
C THR A 103 5.04 -20.18 8.47
N LYS A 104 5.70 -20.43 9.60
CA LYS A 104 5.24 -19.91 10.90
C LYS A 104 5.19 -18.37 10.96
N ASP A 105 6.14 -17.70 10.32
CA ASP A 105 6.41 -16.27 10.44
C ASP A 105 6.34 -15.51 9.12
N THR A 106 6.38 -16.20 7.98
CA THR A 106 6.39 -15.61 6.64
C THR A 106 5.28 -16.19 5.77
N LEU A 107 4.51 -15.30 5.12
CA LEU A 107 3.50 -15.62 4.12
C LEU A 107 3.77 -14.81 2.85
N VAL A 108 3.81 -15.48 1.70
CA VAL A 108 3.98 -14.83 0.39
C VAL A 108 2.79 -15.18 -0.49
N LEU A 109 2.06 -14.15 -0.91
CA LEU A 109 0.91 -14.26 -1.81
C LEU A 109 1.19 -13.52 -3.10
N THR A 110 0.75 -14.07 -4.22
CA THR A 110 0.77 -13.39 -5.52
C THR A 110 -0.64 -13.29 -6.05
N ASP A 111 -1.07 -12.10 -6.45
CA ASP A 111 -2.39 -11.95 -7.07
C ASP A 111 -2.44 -12.67 -8.43
N LYS A 112 -3.61 -13.20 -8.76
CA LYS A 112 -3.84 -13.97 -9.99
C LYS A 112 -5.16 -13.54 -10.62
N ASN A 113 -5.24 -12.26 -10.95
CA ASN A 113 -6.44 -11.68 -11.52
C ASN A 113 -6.49 -11.97 -13.03
N GLY A 114 -6.93 -13.17 -13.43
CA GLY A 114 -7.04 -13.53 -14.85
C GLY A 114 -5.70 -13.66 -15.58
N LYS A 115 -5.73 -13.55 -16.92
CA LYS A 115 -4.52 -13.52 -17.77
C LYS A 115 -4.03 -12.09 -17.89
N VAL A 116 -3.39 -11.58 -16.84
CA VAL A 116 -2.68 -10.30 -16.86
C VAL A 116 -1.18 -10.53 -16.99
N SER A 117 -0.48 -9.58 -17.59
CA SER A 117 0.96 -9.59 -17.75
C SER A 117 1.67 -9.40 -16.39
N ASN A 118 2.93 -9.83 -16.29
CA ASN A 118 3.66 -9.90 -15.01
C ASN A 118 3.92 -8.52 -14.39
N ASP A 119 3.97 -7.46 -15.19
CA ASP A 119 4.06 -6.05 -14.78
C ASP A 119 2.79 -5.56 -14.07
N LYS A 120 1.69 -6.32 -14.14
CA LYS A 120 0.44 -6.04 -13.41
C LYS A 120 0.21 -6.98 -12.23
N ILE A 121 1.05 -8.01 -12.07
CA ILE A 121 0.92 -9.03 -11.01
C ILE A 121 1.73 -8.59 -9.79
N ARG A 122 1.05 -8.41 -8.66
CA ARG A 122 1.66 -8.04 -7.38
C ARG A 122 1.95 -9.28 -6.54
N ARG A 123 3.18 -9.34 -6.00
CA ARG A 123 3.58 -10.28 -4.95
C ARG A 123 3.70 -9.52 -3.63
N PHE A 124 2.99 -10.01 -2.62
CA PHE A 124 2.98 -9.49 -1.25
C PHE A 124 3.81 -10.41 -0.36
N THR A 125 4.82 -9.84 0.30
CA THR A 125 5.52 -10.51 1.40
C THR A 125 4.95 -10.00 2.72
N MET A 126 4.48 -10.94 3.54
CA MET A 126 3.89 -10.66 4.83
C MET A 126 4.64 -11.37 5.95
N ILE A 127 4.72 -10.69 7.09
CA ILE A 127 5.30 -11.21 8.31
C ILE A 127 4.25 -11.22 9.42
N ARG A 128 4.33 -12.19 10.32
CA ARG A 128 3.49 -12.22 11.53
C ARG A 128 3.61 -10.92 12.31
N ARG A 129 2.46 -10.37 12.70
CA ARG A 129 2.42 -9.13 13.48
C ARG A 129 3.23 -9.21 14.76
N ASP A 130 3.09 -10.28 15.55
CA ASP A 130 3.81 -10.43 16.81
C ASP A 130 5.33 -10.47 16.63
N ALA A 131 5.81 -11.05 15.52
CA ALA A 131 7.22 -11.06 15.18
C ALA A 131 7.73 -9.64 14.84
N LEU A 132 6.91 -8.80 14.19
CA LEU A 132 7.24 -7.41 13.94
C LEU A 132 7.23 -6.58 15.24
N VAL A 133 6.24 -6.78 16.11
CA VAL A 133 6.17 -6.12 17.42
C VAL A 133 7.41 -6.46 18.24
N GLU A 134 7.80 -7.73 18.31
CA GLU A 134 8.99 -8.15 19.03
C GLU A 134 10.27 -7.52 18.43
N LYS A 135 10.36 -7.47 17.09
CA LYS A 135 11.48 -6.79 16.43
C LYS A 135 11.57 -5.30 16.79
N GLU A 136 10.43 -4.61 16.91
CA GLU A 136 10.41 -3.21 17.35
C GLU A 136 10.82 -3.06 18.82
N LYS A 137 10.34 -3.95 19.71
CA LYS A 137 10.75 -3.97 21.13
C LYS A 137 12.25 -4.20 21.31
N GLN A 138 12.84 -5.07 20.49
CA GLN A 138 14.28 -5.31 20.49
C GLN A 138 15.07 -4.07 20.07
N LYS A 139 14.58 -3.30 19.07
CA LYS A 139 15.20 -2.02 18.68
C LYS A 139 15.17 -0.98 19.80
N SER A 140 14.14 -1.01 20.64
CA SER A 140 13.97 -0.11 21.77
C SER A 140 14.52 -0.66 23.09
N ASN A 141 15.35 -1.72 23.07
CA ASN A 141 15.86 -2.33 24.29
C ASN A 141 16.71 -1.32 25.09
N GLY A 142 16.42 -1.19 26.39
CA GLY A 142 17.06 -0.22 27.28
C GLY A 142 16.56 1.23 27.14
N GLN A 143 15.63 1.52 26.22
CA GLN A 143 15.04 2.85 26.08
C GLN A 143 13.84 2.98 27.02
N THR A 144 13.74 4.13 27.71
CA THR A 144 12.55 4.47 28.50
C THR A 144 11.56 5.33 27.72
N ILE A 145 12.00 5.98 26.65
CA ILE A 145 11.19 6.74 25.71
C ILE A 145 11.28 6.07 24.35
N VAL A 146 10.13 5.78 23.73
CA VAL A 146 10.08 5.12 22.42
C VAL A 146 9.24 5.92 21.44
N THR A 147 9.65 5.92 20.17
CA THR A 147 8.84 6.49 19.09
C THR A 147 7.95 5.38 18.50
N ALA A 148 6.64 5.61 18.48
CA ALA A 148 5.67 4.72 17.88
C ALA A 148 5.96 4.54 16.38
N SER A 149 5.78 3.32 15.90
CA SER A 149 5.87 2.97 14.48
C SER A 149 4.59 2.27 14.03
N LYS A 150 4.37 2.16 12.72
CA LYS A 150 3.22 1.42 12.18
C LYS A 150 3.15 -0.05 12.61
N TYR A 151 4.25 -0.61 13.13
CA TYR A 151 4.31 -1.97 13.64
C TYR A 151 4.19 -2.05 15.17
N PHE A 152 4.48 -0.97 15.89
CA PHE A 152 4.41 -0.89 17.34
C PHE A 152 3.95 0.50 17.78
N SER A 153 2.63 0.65 17.92
CA SER A 153 1.99 1.90 18.33
C SER A 153 0.80 1.66 19.26
N PRO A 154 0.44 2.64 20.10
CA PRO A 154 -0.86 2.68 20.76
C PRO A 154 -2.00 2.62 19.73
N ALA A 155 -3.10 1.97 20.08
CA ALA A 155 -4.30 1.88 19.23
C ALA A 155 -5.40 2.78 19.78
N CYS A 156 -6.12 3.48 18.90
CA CYS A 156 -7.23 4.35 19.27
C CYS A 156 -8.57 3.69 18.92
N SER A 157 -9.52 3.75 19.84
CA SER A 157 -10.87 3.19 19.67
C SER A 157 -11.85 4.10 18.92
N ILE A 158 -11.44 5.34 18.61
CA ILE A 158 -12.24 6.34 17.89
C ILE A 158 -11.50 6.86 16.66
N TRP A 159 -12.23 7.50 15.76
CA TRP A 159 -11.68 8.24 14.61
C TRP A 159 -11.42 9.69 15.02
N LEU A 160 -10.15 10.06 15.19
CA LEU A 160 -9.78 11.40 15.66
C LEU A 160 -10.14 12.48 14.63
N GLU A 161 -10.10 12.14 13.34
CA GLU A 161 -10.50 12.98 12.22
C GLU A 161 -11.96 13.43 12.37
N GLU A 162 -12.87 12.56 12.82
CA GLU A 162 -14.27 12.92 13.02
C GLU A 162 -14.45 13.90 14.19
N GLU A 163 -13.77 13.65 15.30
CA GLU A 163 -13.82 14.53 16.48
C GLU A 163 -13.24 15.91 16.16
N LEU A 164 -12.13 15.96 15.40
CA LEU A 164 -11.55 17.19 14.90
C LEU A 164 -12.47 17.91 13.92
N TYR A 165 -13.09 17.18 12.99
CA TYR A 165 -14.03 17.76 12.04
C TYR A 165 -15.19 18.42 12.77
N ARG A 166 -15.78 17.75 13.77
CA ARG A 166 -16.85 18.33 14.60
C ARG A 166 -16.39 19.59 15.35
N ALA A 167 -15.17 19.58 15.88
CA ALA A 167 -14.62 20.70 16.64
C ALA A 167 -14.25 21.91 15.75
N LEU A 168 -13.81 21.66 14.52
CA LEU A 168 -13.29 22.69 13.60
C LEU A 168 -14.30 23.11 12.53
N LYS A 169 -15.45 22.41 12.37
CA LYS A 169 -16.41 22.56 11.26
C LYS A 169 -16.71 24.01 10.86
N LYS A 170 -16.87 24.92 11.83
CA LYS A 170 -17.23 26.33 11.57
C LYS A 170 -16.08 27.17 11.01
N ASN A 171 -14.83 26.75 11.24
CA ASN A 171 -13.60 27.46 10.89
C ASN A 171 -12.67 26.58 10.03
N LEU A 172 -13.22 25.58 9.34
CA LEU A 172 -12.43 24.60 8.62
C LEU A 172 -11.87 25.21 7.33
N LYS A 173 -10.71 25.86 7.45
CA LYS A 173 -9.87 26.35 6.36
C LYS A 173 -8.74 25.36 6.09
N GLU A 174 -8.04 25.52 4.98
CA GLU A 174 -6.80 24.78 4.74
C GLU A 174 -5.78 25.04 5.85
N PHE A 175 -5.24 23.97 6.42
CA PHE A 175 -4.19 24.06 7.43
C PHE A 175 -3.24 22.87 7.34
N ALA A 176 -2.05 23.04 7.91
CA ALA A 176 -1.13 21.93 8.15
C ALA A 176 -0.47 22.10 9.52
N VAL A 177 -0.64 21.09 10.38
CA VAL A 177 -0.08 21.04 11.73
C VAL A 177 0.85 19.84 11.83
N ILE A 178 2.09 20.10 12.25
CA ILE A 178 3.12 19.07 12.48
C ILE A 178 3.34 18.98 13.98
N GLY A 179 3.34 17.77 14.52
CA GLY A 179 3.51 17.58 15.94
C GLY A 179 3.65 16.12 16.34
N LYS A 180 3.54 15.87 17.63
CA LYS A 180 3.51 14.53 18.19
C LYS A 180 2.51 14.43 19.32
N ILE A 181 1.89 13.27 19.46
CA ILE A 181 1.16 12.88 20.66
C ILE A 181 2.15 12.13 21.54
N VAL A 182 2.36 12.62 22.76
CA VAL A 182 3.24 11.99 23.75
C VAL A 182 2.35 11.36 24.81
N PHE A 183 2.40 10.03 24.88
CA PHE A 183 1.73 9.26 25.92
C PHE A 183 2.71 9.07 27.07
N HIS A 184 2.23 9.18 28.30
CA HIS A 184 3.00 8.92 29.52
C HIS A 184 2.33 7.75 30.29
N PRO A 185 2.59 6.49 29.91
CA PRO A 185 1.84 5.33 30.42
C PRO A 185 1.87 5.20 31.94
N LYS A 186 3.02 5.48 32.57
CA LYS A 186 3.21 5.44 34.03
C LYS A 186 2.42 6.51 34.78
N LEU A 187 2.33 7.70 34.18
CA LEU A 187 1.58 8.84 34.75
C LEU A 187 0.09 8.79 34.41
N LYS A 188 -0.29 7.93 33.47
CA LYS A 188 -1.63 7.85 32.90
C LYS A 188 -2.10 9.19 32.31
N THR A 189 -1.20 9.89 31.64
CA THR A 189 -1.46 11.16 30.99
C THR A 189 -1.00 11.15 29.54
N MET A 190 -1.41 12.17 28.80
CA MET A 190 -0.98 12.38 27.42
C MET A 190 -1.00 13.87 27.11
N GLU A 191 -0.09 14.28 26.25
CA GLU A 191 -0.03 15.64 25.74
C GLU A 191 0.26 15.64 24.25
N THR A 192 -0.31 16.61 23.57
CA THR A 192 0.01 16.92 22.18
C THR A 192 1.01 18.06 22.15
N VAL A 193 2.14 17.85 21.48
CA VAL A 193 3.16 18.87 21.23
C VAL A 193 3.07 19.27 19.77
N VAL A 194 2.78 20.55 19.50
CA VAL A 194 2.78 21.10 18.14
C VAL A 194 4.16 21.70 17.88
N THR A 195 4.87 21.17 16.88
CA THR A 195 6.22 21.61 16.52
C THR A 195 6.20 22.70 15.46
N SER A 196 5.24 22.63 14.52
CA SER A 196 5.07 23.65 13.49
C SER A 196 3.60 23.80 13.12
N SER A 197 3.15 25.04 13.09
CA SER A 197 1.88 25.49 12.52
C SER A 197 2.12 26.83 11.84
N LYS A 198 1.44 27.14 10.73
CA LYS A 198 1.54 28.48 10.14
C LYS A 198 0.98 29.51 11.13
N SER A 199 1.44 30.77 11.07
CA SER A 199 1.00 31.84 11.99
C SER A 199 -0.53 32.08 11.99
N HIS A 200 -1.19 31.80 10.87
CA HIS A 200 -2.64 31.93 10.73
C HIS A 200 -3.42 30.72 11.30
N ASP A 201 -2.72 29.66 11.74
CA ASP A 201 -3.32 28.40 12.22
C ASP A 201 -3.26 28.27 13.75
N ALA A 202 -2.89 29.32 14.50
CA ALA A 202 -2.64 29.22 15.95
C ALA A 202 -3.89 28.77 16.74
N GLU A 203 -5.07 29.32 16.43
CA GLU A 203 -6.33 28.91 17.06
C GLU A 203 -6.74 27.47 16.68
N THR A 204 -6.50 27.11 15.42
CA THR A 204 -6.71 25.76 14.89
C THR A 204 -5.82 24.75 15.62
N ALA A 205 -4.52 25.04 15.75
CA ALA A 205 -3.56 24.21 16.48
C ALA A 205 -3.94 24.05 17.95
N ALA A 206 -4.39 25.12 18.61
CA ALA A 206 -4.87 25.06 19.99
C ALA A 206 -6.12 24.17 20.13
N THR A 207 -7.04 24.23 19.17
CA THR A 207 -8.23 23.37 19.14
C THR A 207 -7.87 21.91 18.87
N ILE A 208 -6.97 21.64 17.92
CA ILE A 208 -6.45 20.29 17.65
C ILE A 208 -5.83 19.70 18.91
N LYS A 209 -4.90 20.43 19.56
CA LYS A 209 -4.28 19.99 20.81
C LYS A 209 -5.33 19.65 21.87
N ARG A 210 -6.33 20.52 22.06
CA ARG A 210 -7.40 20.28 23.05
C ARG A 210 -8.21 19.02 22.76
N VAL A 211 -8.56 18.76 21.50
CA VAL A 211 -9.32 17.57 21.10
C VAL A 211 -8.47 16.32 21.30
N LEU A 212 -7.21 16.35 20.86
CA LEU A 212 -6.30 15.22 20.99
C LEU A 212 -6.02 14.91 22.46
N ASP A 213 -5.67 15.88 23.30
CA ASP A 213 -5.40 15.66 24.73
C ASP A 213 -6.59 15.00 25.46
N LYS A 214 -7.83 15.36 25.09
CA LYS A 214 -9.05 14.77 25.64
C LYS A 214 -9.30 13.31 25.21
N SER A 215 -8.61 12.84 24.17
CA SER A 215 -8.77 11.48 23.64
C SER A 215 -8.05 10.41 24.45
N TYR A 216 -7.29 10.75 25.49
CA TYR A 216 -6.46 9.80 26.25
C TYR A 216 -7.17 8.48 26.62
N LYS A 217 -8.41 8.56 27.11
CA LYS A 217 -9.23 7.40 27.50
C LYS A 217 -9.55 6.43 26.35
N ASN A 218 -9.39 6.87 25.10
CA ASN A 218 -9.70 6.09 23.92
C ASN A 218 -8.50 5.30 23.39
N TRP A 219 -7.31 5.50 23.96
CA TRP A 219 -6.08 4.83 23.57
C TRP A 219 -5.80 3.60 24.42
N ASN A 220 -5.45 2.49 23.77
CA ASN A 220 -4.88 1.31 24.43
C ASN A 220 -3.36 1.45 24.52
N LEU A 221 -2.84 1.45 25.75
CA LEU A 221 -1.42 1.56 26.09
C LEU A 221 -0.87 0.32 26.80
N ASP A 222 -1.61 -0.80 26.82
CA ASP A 222 -1.28 -1.98 27.64
C ASP A 222 0.13 -2.52 27.33
N GLN A 223 0.50 -2.52 26.04
CA GLN A 223 1.82 -2.98 25.57
C GLN A 223 2.96 -2.00 25.87
N PHE A 224 2.64 -0.81 26.39
CA PHE A 224 3.57 0.29 26.61
C PHE A 224 3.75 0.65 28.08
N ALA A 225 3.14 -0.10 29.02
CA ALA A 225 3.17 0.20 30.45
C ALA A 225 4.58 0.32 31.06
N ALA A 226 5.59 -0.28 30.43
CA ALA A 226 6.99 -0.23 30.89
C ALA A 226 7.72 1.09 30.54
N TYR A 227 7.24 1.84 29.53
CA TYR A 227 7.90 3.05 29.04
C TYR A 227 7.51 4.28 29.86
N ASP A 228 8.44 5.21 30.03
CA ASP A 228 8.18 6.53 30.58
C ASP A 228 7.33 7.35 29.60
N ALA A 229 7.68 7.31 28.32
CA ALA A 229 6.93 7.97 27.27
C ALA A 229 6.89 7.19 25.93
N VAL A 230 5.80 7.38 25.19
CA VAL A 230 5.64 6.91 23.81
C VAL A 230 5.32 8.11 22.93
N GLU A 231 6.13 8.36 21.91
CA GLU A 231 5.94 9.49 21.00
C GLU A 231 5.32 9.00 19.68
N LEU A 232 4.13 9.50 19.35
CA LEU A 232 3.46 9.27 18.08
C LEU A 232 3.55 10.54 17.22
N PRO A 233 4.54 10.65 16.31
CA PRO A 233 4.64 11.80 15.41
C PRO A 233 3.50 11.80 14.40
N PHE A 234 3.07 12.99 13.98
CA PHE A 234 2.04 13.17 12.99
C PHE A 234 2.21 14.44 12.15
N VAL A 235 1.70 14.38 10.93
CA VAL A 235 1.31 15.54 10.13
C VAL A 235 -0.21 15.50 9.97
N LEU A 236 -0.89 16.57 10.37
CA LEU A 236 -2.34 16.73 10.24
C LEU A 236 -2.60 17.81 9.19
N MET A 237 -3.39 17.48 8.18
CA MET A 237 -3.71 18.43 7.12
C MET A 237 -5.22 18.52 6.92
N SER A 238 -5.69 19.73 6.60
CA SER A 238 -6.98 19.91 5.96
C SER A 238 -6.80 20.56 4.60
N ARG A 239 -7.55 20.07 3.62
CA ARG A 239 -7.69 20.69 2.31
C ARG A 239 -9.15 21.00 2.04
N ASP A 240 -9.36 22.12 1.39
CA ASP A 240 -10.64 22.52 0.84
C ASP A 240 -10.61 22.18 -0.65
N ASN A 241 -11.23 21.06 -1.03
CA ASN A 241 -11.48 20.75 -2.43
C ASN A 241 -12.98 20.85 -2.67
N TYR A 242 -13.39 21.25 -3.89
CA TYR A 242 -14.77 21.50 -4.32
C TYR A 242 -15.82 20.46 -3.91
N PHE A 243 -15.42 19.23 -3.57
CA PHE A 243 -16.33 18.13 -3.23
C PHE A 243 -16.29 17.69 -1.76
N TYR A 244 -15.19 17.92 -1.03
CA TYR A 244 -15.02 17.42 0.35
C TYR A 244 -14.04 18.28 1.16
N HIS A 245 -14.46 18.74 2.34
CA HIS A 245 -13.54 19.20 3.37
C HIS A 245 -13.09 17.97 4.17
N SER A 246 -11.83 17.57 4.02
CA SER A 246 -11.27 16.43 4.77
C SER A 246 -10.17 16.90 5.70
N ILE A 247 -10.15 16.32 6.91
CA ILE A 247 -9.03 16.36 7.83
C ILE A 247 -8.38 14.99 7.73
N ARG A 248 -7.06 14.94 7.56
CA ARG A 248 -6.31 13.69 7.44
C ARG A 248 -5.11 13.67 8.35
N PHE A 249 -4.97 12.59 9.11
CA PHE A 249 -3.74 12.28 9.82
C PHE A 249 -2.78 11.49 8.92
N TYR A 250 -1.51 11.88 9.01
CA TYR A 250 -0.38 11.11 8.55
C TYR A 250 0.46 10.78 9.76
N TYR A 251 0.20 9.63 10.37
CA TYR A 251 0.94 9.16 11.54
C TYR A 251 2.35 8.70 11.17
N PHE A 252 3.21 8.60 12.19
CA PHE A 252 4.58 8.09 12.09
C PHE A 252 5.53 8.97 11.28
N THR A 253 5.16 10.23 11.01
CA THR A 253 5.98 11.17 10.26
C THR A 253 5.78 12.61 10.74
N ASN A 254 6.85 13.41 10.63
CA ASN A 254 6.82 14.87 10.73
C ASN A 254 7.21 15.54 9.38
N ASP A 255 7.43 14.74 8.33
CA ASP A 255 7.83 15.22 7.01
C ASP A 255 6.60 15.52 6.16
N ILE A 256 6.23 16.80 6.13
CA ILE A 256 5.13 17.30 5.31
C ILE A 256 5.41 17.20 3.80
N SER A 257 6.67 17.20 3.39
CA SER A 257 7.05 17.13 1.97
C SER A 257 6.74 15.74 1.42
N ALA A 258 7.09 14.68 2.17
CA ALA A 258 6.75 13.30 1.83
C ALA A 258 5.23 13.10 1.71
N VAL A 259 4.44 13.73 2.59
CA VAL A 259 2.98 13.66 2.56
C VAL A 259 2.40 14.31 1.29
N ARG A 260 2.91 15.49 0.90
CA ARG A 260 2.41 16.21 -0.28
C ARG A 260 2.71 15.46 -1.58
N LEU A 261 3.87 14.80 -1.67
CA LEU A 261 4.25 14.00 -2.83
C LEU A 261 3.31 12.80 -3.06
N LYS A 262 2.79 12.17 -2.01
CA LYS A 262 1.85 11.03 -2.12
C LYS A 262 0.48 11.41 -2.70
N GLN A 263 0.10 12.68 -2.69
CA GLN A 263 -1.23 13.15 -3.11
C GLN A 263 -1.32 13.53 -4.61
N GLY A 264 -0.56 12.89 -5.49
CA GLY A 264 -0.49 13.22 -6.92
C GLY A 264 -1.85 13.32 -7.64
N GLY A 265 -1.98 14.32 -8.52
CA GLY A 265 -3.08 14.58 -9.48
C GLY A 265 -4.46 14.84 -8.88
N SER A 266 -5.17 15.89 -9.32
CA SER A 266 -6.59 16.09 -8.98
C SER A 266 -7.44 14.92 -9.49
N MET A 267 -8.49 14.51 -8.76
CA MET A 267 -9.43 13.47 -9.22
C MET A 267 -10.08 13.85 -10.57
N PHE A 268 -10.27 15.14 -10.80
CA PHE A 268 -10.77 15.65 -12.08
C PHE A 268 -9.77 15.37 -13.21
N ASP A 269 -8.48 15.66 -13.00
CA ASP A 269 -7.42 15.42 -13.98
C ASP A 269 -7.28 13.93 -14.28
N LYS A 270 -7.35 13.07 -13.25
CA LYS A 270 -7.37 11.61 -13.44
C LYS A 270 -8.57 11.14 -14.25
N GLY A 271 -9.73 11.76 -14.04
CA GLY A 271 -10.94 11.51 -14.84
C GLY A 271 -10.73 11.88 -16.31
N LEU A 272 -10.18 13.07 -16.57
CA LEU A 272 -9.85 13.52 -17.93
C LEU A 272 -8.75 12.65 -18.57
N ALA A 273 -7.72 12.27 -17.82
CA ALA A 273 -6.65 11.40 -18.28
C ALA A 273 -7.20 10.06 -18.77
N LYS A 274 -8.16 9.49 -18.02
CA LYS A 274 -8.86 8.26 -18.41
C LYS A 274 -9.64 8.45 -19.71
N VAL A 275 -10.37 9.56 -19.88
CA VAL A 275 -11.11 9.84 -21.12
C VAL A 275 -10.15 9.93 -22.31
N ALA A 276 -9.08 10.71 -22.19
CA ALA A 276 -8.07 10.86 -23.23
C ALA A 276 -7.41 9.51 -23.58
N PHE A 277 -7.10 8.68 -22.58
CA PHE A 277 -6.58 7.34 -22.79
C PHE A 277 -7.56 6.44 -23.57
N ASP A 278 -8.84 6.43 -23.17
CA ASP A 278 -9.89 5.65 -23.84
C ASP A 278 -10.12 6.12 -25.29
N GLU A 279 -9.96 7.42 -25.57
CA GLU A 279 -10.00 7.99 -26.92
C GLU A 279 -8.75 7.61 -27.73
N GLY A 280 -7.57 7.62 -27.12
CA GLY A 280 -6.33 7.17 -27.75
C GLY A 280 -6.43 5.73 -28.23
N LEU A 281 -7.03 4.84 -27.43
CA LEU A 281 -7.31 3.46 -27.83
C LEU A 281 -8.25 3.38 -29.05
N LYS A 282 -9.26 4.25 -29.16
CA LYS A 282 -10.15 4.31 -30.33
C LYS A 282 -9.40 4.80 -31.58
N ALA A 283 -8.51 5.79 -31.44
CA ALA A 283 -7.67 6.26 -32.54
C ALA A 283 -6.77 5.14 -33.10
N ILE A 284 -6.21 4.28 -32.22
CA ILE A 284 -5.49 3.07 -32.66
C ILE A 284 -6.37 2.17 -33.54
N LEU A 285 -7.63 1.93 -33.13
CA LEU A 285 -8.56 1.09 -33.91
C LEU A 285 -8.85 1.68 -35.28
N ASN A 286 -8.87 3.01 -35.38
CA ASN A 286 -9.02 3.75 -36.64
C ASN A 286 -7.70 3.86 -37.43
N LYS A 287 -6.59 3.33 -36.91
CA LYS A 287 -5.22 3.46 -37.44
C LYS A 287 -4.71 4.89 -37.52
N ASP A 288 -5.32 5.81 -36.78
CA ASP A 288 -4.80 7.17 -36.62
C ASP A 288 -3.74 7.19 -35.51
N TYR A 289 -2.52 6.83 -35.88
CA TYR A 289 -1.42 6.78 -34.92
C TYR A 289 -1.01 8.17 -34.42
N LYS A 290 -1.22 9.22 -35.21
CA LYS A 290 -0.85 10.58 -34.82
C LYS A 290 -1.77 11.08 -33.71
N GLU A 291 -3.08 10.95 -33.92
CA GLU A 291 -4.08 11.29 -32.90
C GLU A 291 -3.89 10.44 -31.64
N ALA A 292 -3.63 9.13 -31.79
CA ALA A 292 -3.35 8.26 -30.65
C ALA A 292 -2.14 8.74 -29.82
N ILE A 293 -1.03 9.14 -30.46
CA ILE A 293 0.16 9.68 -29.79
C ILE A 293 -0.18 10.94 -28.99
N GLU A 294 -0.91 11.88 -29.58
CA GLU A 294 -1.31 13.13 -28.92
C GLU A 294 -2.21 12.87 -27.71
N LEU A 295 -3.17 11.94 -27.84
CA LEU A 295 -4.09 11.57 -26.76
C LEU A 295 -3.39 10.86 -25.60
N PHE A 296 -2.45 9.96 -25.89
CA PHE A 296 -1.68 9.30 -24.84
C PHE A 296 -0.71 10.24 -24.13
N GLU A 297 -0.07 11.16 -24.87
CA GLU A 297 0.73 12.22 -24.27
C GLU A 297 -0.11 13.08 -23.34
N TYR A 298 -1.28 13.51 -23.79
CA TYR A 298 -2.19 14.32 -22.97
C TYR A 298 -2.68 13.56 -21.72
N ALA A 299 -3.02 12.27 -21.86
CA ALA A 299 -3.39 11.43 -20.73
C ALA A 299 -2.26 11.32 -19.70
N TYR A 300 -1.01 11.17 -20.13
CA TYR A 300 0.15 11.12 -19.25
C TYR A 300 0.44 12.48 -18.57
N GLN A 301 0.25 13.59 -19.29
CA GLN A 301 0.41 14.93 -18.71
C GLN A 301 -0.61 15.21 -17.59
N LEU A 302 -1.85 14.74 -17.77
CA LEU A 302 -2.92 14.88 -16.77
C LEU A 302 -2.74 13.92 -15.58
N ASP A 303 -2.31 12.69 -15.85
CA ASP A 303 -2.00 11.69 -14.82
C ASP A 303 -0.65 11.02 -15.10
N PRO A 304 0.45 11.58 -14.56
CA PRO A 304 1.78 10.99 -14.71
C PRO A 304 1.92 9.59 -14.09
N MET A 305 0.92 9.14 -13.33
CA MET A 305 0.87 7.78 -12.79
C MET A 305 0.32 6.78 -13.82
N ASN A 306 -0.35 7.23 -14.89
CA ASN A 306 -0.85 6.39 -15.96
C ASN A 306 0.28 6.05 -16.96
N ILE A 307 1.18 5.18 -16.53
CA ILE A 307 2.36 4.78 -17.30
C ILE A 307 1.98 3.96 -18.55
N ASP A 308 0.79 3.34 -18.55
CA ASP A 308 0.27 2.68 -19.74
C ASP A 308 0.06 3.67 -20.89
N ALA A 309 -0.22 4.95 -20.61
CA ALA A 309 -0.35 5.97 -21.64
C ALA A 309 0.98 6.16 -22.39
N ILE A 310 2.08 6.37 -21.66
CA ILE A 310 3.39 6.58 -22.29
C ILE A 310 3.94 5.31 -22.97
N TYR A 311 3.60 4.11 -22.47
CA TYR A 311 3.86 2.86 -23.19
C TYR A 311 3.11 2.78 -24.53
N ASN A 312 1.82 3.13 -24.54
CA ASN A 312 1.03 3.15 -25.77
C ASN A 312 1.54 4.20 -26.75
N LYS A 313 1.94 5.39 -26.27
CA LYS A 313 2.63 6.41 -27.07
C LYS A 313 3.87 5.83 -27.76
N ALA A 314 4.78 5.21 -27.00
CA ALA A 314 5.99 4.61 -27.55
C ALA A 314 5.69 3.53 -28.60
N ALA A 315 4.68 2.69 -28.35
CA ALA A 315 4.23 1.68 -29.30
C ALA A 315 3.66 2.31 -30.58
N MET A 316 2.93 3.43 -30.49
CA MET A 316 2.39 4.13 -31.66
C MET A 316 3.46 4.87 -32.46
N LEU A 317 4.44 5.49 -31.80
CA LEU A 317 5.63 6.07 -32.44
C LEU A 317 6.38 5.00 -33.25
N TYR A 318 6.59 3.83 -32.67
CA TYR A 318 7.23 2.72 -33.37
C TYR A 318 6.41 2.25 -34.58
N LYS A 319 5.08 2.11 -34.42
CA LYS A 319 4.17 1.70 -35.51
C LYS A 319 4.05 2.72 -36.64
N SER A 320 4.18 4.01 -36.35
CA SER A 320 4.19 5.08 -37.36
C SER A 320 5.53 5.23 -38.09
N GLY A 321 6.57 4.50 -37.65
CA GLY A 321 7.91 4.52 -38.22
C GLY A 321 8.87 5.50 -37.53
N ASP A 322 8.40 6.24 -36.53
CA ASP A 322 9.24 7.13 -35.71
C ASP A 322 9.96 6.34 -34.61
N VAL A 323 10.90 5.50 -35.05
CA VAL A 323 11.68 4.60 -34.18
C VAL A 323 12.54 5.39 -33.20
N GLU A 324 13.09 6.54 -33.61
CA GLU A 324 13.93 7.38 -32.76
C GLU A 324 13.16 7.85 -31.53
N ASN A 325 11.99 8.47 -31.72
CA ASN A 325 11.19 8.96 -30.60
C ASN A 325 10.57 7.83 -29.78
N ALA A 326 10.22 6.70 -30.41
CA ALA A 326 9.80 5.50 -29.67
C ALA A 326 10.88 5.04 -28.69
N CYS A 327 12.13 5.01 -29.15
CA CYS A 327 13.28 4.61 -28.35
C CYS A 327 13.64 5.60 -27.25
N LEU A 328 13.51 6.91 -27.50
CA LEU A 328 13.64 7.92 -26.46
C LEU A 328 12.58 7.74 -25.39
N THR A 329 11.34 7.48 -25.81
CA THR A 329 10.21 7.26 -24.89
C THR A 329 10.39 5.98 -24.07
N TRP A 330 10.81 4.86 -24.66
CA TRP A 330 11.11 3.66 -23.86
C TRP A 330 12.29 3.86 -22.91
N LYS A 331 13.32 4.64 -23.28
CA LYS A 331 14.42 4.97 -22.35
C LYS A 331 13.93 5.78 -21.16
N GLU A 332 13.02 6.72 -21.38
CA GLU A 332 12.35 7.48 -20.32
C GLU A 332 11.59 6.53 -19.39
N ILE A 333 10.77 5.62 -19.93
CA ILE A 333 10.02 4.65 -19.14
C ILE A 333 10.94 3.70 -18.36
N ALA A 334 12.02 3.24 -18.98
CA ALA A 334 13.03 2.41 -18.33
C ALA A 334 13.72 3.15 -17.17
N SER A 335 13.96 4.46 -17.30
CA SER A 335 14.54 5.28 -16.22
C SER A 335 13.64 5.36 -14.98
N MET A 336 12.33 5.18 -15.16
CA MET A 336 11.35 5.04 -14.06
C MET A 336 11.38 3.65 -13.40
N GLY A 337 12.27 2.76 -13.84
CA GLY A 337 12.45 1.41 -13.31
C GLY A 337 11.40 0.41 -13.78
N GLN A 338 10.89 0.57 -15.00
CA GLN A 338 9.97 -0.38 -15.62
C GLN A 338 10.74 -1.40 -16.48
N ALA A 339 10.66 -2.67 -16.12
CA ALA A 339 11.45 -3.76 -16.71
C ALA A 339 11.06 -4.05 -18.18
N GLU A 340 9.78 -3.90 -18.52
CA GLU A 340 9.31 -4.10 -19.91
C GLU A 340 9.94 -3.07 -20.86
N ALA A 341 10.00 -1.79 -20.48
CA ALA A 341 10.63 -0.75 -21.29
C ALA A 341 12.13 -1.00 -21.53
N GLU A 342 12.87 -1.54 -20.55
CA GLU A 342 14.25 -1.97 -20.76
C GLU A 342 14.35 -3.07 -21.83
N THR A 343 13.40 -4.00 -21.82
CA THR A 343 13.31 -5.08 -22.81
C THR A 343 12.99 -4.52 -24.20
N MET A 344 12.07 -3.56 -24.30
CA MET A 344 11.74 -2.88 -25.55
C MET A 344 12.95 -2.13 -26.11
N CYS A 345 13.70 -1.39 -25.26
CA CYS A 345 14.93 -0.72 -25.68
C CYS A 345 15.95 -1.68 -26.30
N LYS A 346 16.24 -2.80 -25.62
CA LYS A 346 17.20 -3.81 -26.11
C LYS A 346 16.77 -4.43 -27.44
N THR A 347 15.46 -4.60 -27.63
CA THR A 347 14.88 -5.28 -28.80
C THR A 347 14.80 -4.37 -30.02
N TYR A 348 14.43 -3.10 -29.85
CA TYR A 348 14.02 -2.23 -30.94
C TYR A 348 14.96 -1.03 -31.20
N CYS A 349 15.83 -0.67 -30.26
CA CYS A 349 16.59 0.59 -30.33
C CYS A 349 18.07 0.45 -30.70
N ASN A 350 18.53 -0.77 -30.95
CA ASN A 350 19.93 -1.07 -31.31
C ASN A 350 20.08 -1.43 -32.79
N LYS A 351 19.42 -0.67 -33.69
CA LYS A 351 19.67 -0.75 -35.13
C LYS A 351 20.28 0.55 -35.63
#